data_AF-A0A6L4WRV3-F1
#
_entry.id   AF-A0A6L4WRV3-F1
#
_cell.length_a   1.000
_cell.length_b   1.000
_cell.length_c   1.000
_cell.angle_alpha   90.00
_cell.angle_beta   90.00
_cell.angle_gamma   90.00
#
_symmetry.space_group_name_H-M   'P 1'
#
loop_
_entity.id
_entity.type
_entity.pdbx_description
1 polymer ?
#
loop_
_entity_poly.entity_id
_entity_poly.type
_entity_poly.pdbx_seq_one_letter_code
_entity_poly.pdbx_strand_id
1 'polypeptide(L)'
;MKCPHCDAKVKLDSKLYFKSFLGRYTCPSCNNKFKLKRGIKYYIWVLIAIAVAFLDSYYVMNFAQTTTFSGVIFASWLVLLFFAFCYIDRKLENNMPTIKVD
;
A
#
# COMPACT_ATOMS: atom_id res chain seq x y z
N MET A 1 -13.42 -4.14 -4.18
CA MET A 1 -14.16 -4.37 -2.92
C MET A 1 -15.63 -3.98 -3.05
N LYS A 2 -16.50 -4.38 -2.12
CA LYS A 2 -17.93 -3.96 -2.06
C LYS A 2 -18.15 -3.01 -0.89
N CYS A 3 -19.01 -2.00 -1.03
CA CYS A 3 -19.37 -1.13 0.09
C CYS A 3 -20.34 -1.85 1.05
N PRO A 4 -20.12 -1.82 2.38
CA PRO A 4 -20.99 -2.53 3.31
C PRO A 4 -22.34 -1.82 3.58
N HIS A 5 -22.54 -0.59 3.08
CA HIS A 5 -23.79 0.17 3.25
C HIS A 5 -24.71 0.13 2.03
N CYS A 6 -24.17 0.03 0.82
CA CYS A 6 -24.95 0.08 -0.42
C CYS A 6 -24.63 -1.04 -1.41
N ASP A 7 -23.76 -2.00 -1.03
CA ASP A 7 -23.28 -3.12 -1.85
C ASP A 7 -22.65 -2.76 -3.21
N ALA A 8 -22.47 -1.47 -3.48
CA ALA A 8 -21.82 -0.98 -4.68
C ALA A 8 -20.39 -1.52 -4.78
N LYS A 9 -19.99 -1.96 -5.98
CA LYS A 9 -18.59 -2.33 -6.26
C LYS A 9 -17.75 -1.05 -6.26
N VAL A 10 -16.86 -0.94 -5.30
CA VAL A 10 -15.90 0.16 -5.19
C VAL A 10 -14.51 -0.38 -5.51
N LYS A 11 -13.84 0.27 -6.46
CA LYS A 11 -12.43 0.02 -6.75
C LYS A 11 -11.59 1.04 -5.98
N LEU A 12 -10.56 0.54 -5.29
CA LEU A 12 -9.58 1.37 -4.61
C LEU A 12 -8.55 1.84 -5.65
N ASP A 13 -8.84 2.97 -6.30
CA ASP A 13 -7.90 3.63 -7.20
C ASP A 13 -6.87 4.45 -6.43
N SER A 14 -5.78 4.91 -7.08
CA SER A 14 -4.74 5.71 -6.42
C SER A 14 -5.32 6.92 -5.69
N LYS A 15 -6.30 7.59 -6.31
CA LYS A 15 -6.96 8.76 -5.72
C LYS A 15 -7.69 8.41 -4.42
N LEU A 16 -8.38 7.27 -4.36
CA LEU A 16 -9.11 6.87 -3.17
C LEU A 16 -8.17 6.32 -2.08
N TYR A 17 -7.12 5.61 -2.50
CA TYR A 17 -6.06 5.10 -1.63
C TYR A 17 -5.37 6.24 -0.87
N PHE A 18 -4.85 7.25 -1.58
CA PHE A 18 -4.14 8.38 -0.97
C PHE A 18 -5.06 9.43 -0.31
N LYS A 19 -6.35 9.47 -0.68
CA LYS A 19 -7.33 10.39 -0.05
C LYS A 19 -7.77 9.89 1.34
N SER A 20 -7.66 8.59 1.61
CA SER A 20 -8.11 8.03 2.88
C SER A 20 -7.09 8.28 4.00
N PHE A 21 -7.51 9.00 5.04
CA PHE A 21 -6.69 9.17 6.25
C PHE A 21 -6.98 8.00 7.21
N LEU A 22 -5.94 7.33 7.70
CA LEU A 22 -6.03 6.23 8.68
C LEU A 22 -6.88 5.02 8.24
N GLY A 23 -6.91 4.70 6.94
CA GLY A 23 -7.60 3.53 6.40
C GLY A 23 -9.14 3.61 6.46
N ARG A 24 -9.69 4.82 6.60
CA ARG A 24 -11.13 5.08 6.48
C ARG A 24 -11.45 5.57 5.07
N TYR A 25 -12.19 4.77 4.31
CA TYR A 25 -12.55 5.08 2.94
C TYR A 25 -13.98 5.61 2.88
N THR A 26 -14.21 6.58 2.01
CA THR A 26 -15.56 7.11 1.76
C THR A 26 -16.09 6.51 0.47
N CYS A 27 -17.27 5.90 0.51
CA CYS A 27 -17.89 5.33 -0.68
C CYS A 27 -18.33 6.45 -1.63
N PRO A 28 -17.97 6.44 -2.92
CA PRO A 28 -18.40 7.47 -3.86
C PRO A 28 -19.90 7.42 -4.16
N SER A 29 -20.57 6.29 -3.96
CA SER A 29 -21.99 6.10 -4.28
C SER A 29 -22.94 6.51 -3.15
N CYS A 30 -22.60 6.20 -1.89
CA CYS A 30 -23.46 6.48 -0.74
C CYS A 30 -22.85 7.47 0.26
N ASN A 31 -21.64 7.97 0.00
CA ASN A 31 -20.88 8.89 0.86
C ASN A 31 -20.62 8.41 2.30
N ASN A 32 -20.97 7.16 2.63
CA ASN A 32 -20.71 6.56 3.92
C ASN A 32 -19.25 6.12 4.05
N LYS A 33 -18.74 6.19 5.28
CA LYS A 33 -17.39 5.76 5.63
C LYS A 33 -17.37 4.26 5.91
N PHE A 34 -16.32 3.59 5.48
CA PHE A 34 -16.08 2.18 5.75
C PHE A 34 -14.59 1.92 5.96
N LYS A 35 -14.24 0.77 6.54
CA LYS A 35 -12.87 0.31 6.74
C LYS A 35 -12.64 -1.02 6.04
N LEU A 36 -11.37 -1.33 5.77
CA LEU A 36 -10.95 -2.64 5.31
C LEU A 36 -10.72 -3.56 6.50
N LYS A 37 -11.17 -4.81 6.42
CA LYS A 37 -10.87 -5.84 7.43
C LYS A 37 -9.52 -6.47 7.10
N ARG A 38 -8.46 -5.92 7.68
CA ARG A 38 -7.09 -6.45 7.58
C ARG A 38 -6.92 -7.66 8.48
N GLY A 39 -6.80 -8.85 7.89
CA GLY A 39 -6.54 -10.09 8.62
C GLY A 39 -5.05 -10.36 8.85
N ILE A 40 -4.73 -11.42 9.57
CA ILE A 40 -3.34 -11.84 9.87
C ILE A 40 -2.49 -12.01 8.60
N LYS A 41 -3.07 -12.53 7.51
CA LYS A 41 -2.39 -12.67 6.21
C LYS A 41 -1.82 -11.35 5.68
N TYR A 42 -2.51 -10.23 5.92
CA TYR A 42 -2.03 -8.91 5.51
C TYR A 42 -0.79 -8.49 6.32
N TYR A 43 -0.83 -8.67 7.64
CA TYR A 43 0.32 -8.33 8.50
C TYR A 43 1.55 -9.20 8.20
N ILE A 44 1.35 -10.50 7.90
CA ILE A 44 2.42 -11.38 7.43
C ILE A 44 3.01 -10.85 6.12
N TRP A 45 2.17 -10.44 5.16
CA TRP A 45 2.66 -9.85 3.91
C TRP A 45 3.46 -8.57 4.15
N VAL A 46 3.00 -7.69 5.04
CA VAL A 46 3.73 -6.46 5.40
C VAL A 46 5.09 -6.79 6.02
N LEU A 47 5.17 -7.77 6.93
CA LEU A 47 6.44 -8.21 7.52
C LEU A 47 7.41 -8.75 6.47
N ILE A 48 6.91 -9.56 5.53
CA ILE A 48 7.71 -10.08 4.41
C ILE A 48 8.17 -8.92 3.52
N ALA A 49 7.28 -7.98 3.19
CA ALA A 49 7.61 -6.82 2.36
C ALA A 49 8.70 -5.94 3.01
N ILE A 50 8.63 -5.73 4.33
CA ILE A 50 9.65 -5.00 5.08
C ILE A 50 11.00 -5.75 5.02
N ALA A 51 11.01 -7.06 5.28
CA ALA A 51 12.23 -7.86 5.22
C ALA A 51 12.89 -7.84 3.83
N VAL A 52 12.08 -7.99 2.77
CA VAL A 52 12.54 -7.89 1.38
C VAL A 52 13.08 -6.50 1.09
N ALA A 53 12.37 -5.44 1.48
CA ALA A 53 12.82 -4.06 1.30
C ALA A 53 14.16 -3.79 1.99
N PHE A 54 14.38 -4.31 3.20
CA PHE A 54 15.64 -4.19 3.91
C PHE A 54 16.79 -4.92 3.20
N LEU A 55 16.59 -6.18 2.83
CA LEU A 55 17.60 -6.97 2.12
C LEU A 55 17.97 -6.32 0.79
N ASP A 56 16.99 -5.93 0.00
CA ASP A 56 17.20 -5.34 -1.32
C ASP A 56 17.90 -3.98 -1.20
N SER A 57 17.48 -3.14 -0.25
CA SER A 57 18.16 -1.86 0.02
C SER A 57 19.60 -2.03 0.48
N TYR A 58 19.92 -3.11 1.22
CA TYR A 58 21.30 -3.43 1.59
C TYR A 58 22.17 -3.74 0.37
N TYR A 59 21.68 -4.58 -0.56
CA TYR A 59 22.41 -4.89 -1.78
C TYR A 59 22.56 -3.66 -2.68
N VAL A 60 21.51 -2.86 -2.84
CA VAL A 60 21.56 -1.62 -3.63
C VAL A 60 22.53 -0.62 -3.03
N MET A 61 22.57 -0.48 -1.70
CA MET A 61 23.54 0.42 -1.04
C MET A 61 24.97 -0.04 -1.26
N ASN A 62 25.25 -1.34 -1.10
CA ASN A 62 26.59 -1.90 -1.34
C ASN A 62 27.04 -1.68 -2.79
N PHE A 63 26.14 -1.86 -3.76
CA PHE A 63 26.41 -1.53 -5.15
C PHE A 63 26.66 -0.02 -5.34
N ALA A 64 25.77 0.81 -4.80
CA ALA A 64 25.82 2.26 -4.96
C ALA A 64 27.14 2.85 -4.43
N GLN A 65 27.71 2.31 -3.33
CA GLN A 65 28.99 2.74 -2.78
C GLN A 65 30.18 2.55 -3.73
N THR A 66 30.08 1.66 -4.72
CA THR A 66 31.13 1.49 -5.76
C THR A 66 31.08 2.57 -6.84
N THR A 67 30.08 3.46 -6.80
CA THR A 67 29.85 4.50 -7.81
C THR A 67 30.01 5.91 -7.23
N THR A 68 30.30 6.87 -8.09
CA THR A 68 30.41 8.29 -7.72
C THR A 68 29.06 8.93 -7.36
N PHE A 69 27.94 8.29 -7.69
CA PHE A 69 26.58 8.82 -7.52
C PHE A 69 25.76 8.02 -6.49
N SER A 70 26.42 7.45 -5.48
CA SER A 70 25.82 6.55 -4.49
C SER A 70 24.51 7.08 -3.89
N GLY A 71 24.48 8.35 -3.48
CA GLY A 71 23.30 8.99 -2.91
C GLY A 71 22.13 9.12 -3.89
N VAL A 72 22.40 9.41 -5.17
CA VAL A 72 21.35 9.54 -6.20
C VAL A 72 20.75 8.19 -6.55
N ILE A 73 21.60 7.16 -6.65
CA ILE A 73 21.15 5.77 -6.91
C ILE A 73 20.26 5.31 -5.77
N PHE A 74 20.70 5.50 -4.51
CA PHE A 74 19.92 5.06 -3.36
C PHE A 74 18.62 5.86 -3.19
N ALA A 75 18.63 7.18 -3.42
CA ALA A 75 17.40 7.99 -3.38
C ALA A 75 16.41 7.55 -4.47
N SER A 76 16.89 7.29 -5.69
CA SER A 76 16.06 6.78 -6.79
C SER A 76 15.47 5.42 -6.46
N TRP A 77 16.26 4.54 -5.84
CA TRP A 77 15.82 3.25 -5.35
C TRP A 77 14.68 3.35 -4.32
N LEU A 78 14.80 4.23 -3.32
CA LEU A 78 13.75 4.44 -2.32
C LEU A 78 12.44 4.91 -2.95
N VAL A 79 12.50 5.78 -3.96
CA VAL A 79 11.31 6.24 -4.70
C VAL A 79 10.65 5.07 -5.44
N LEU A 80 11.42 4.24 -6.14
CA LEU A 80 10.91 3.05 -6.82
C LEU A 80 10.29 2.05 -5.83
N LEU A 81 10.95 1.81 -4.70
CA LEU A 81 10.47 0.93 -3.65
C LEU A 81 9.15 1.43 -3.06
N PHE A 82 9.03 2.73 -2.81
CA PHE A 82 7.79 3.34 -2.34
C PHE A 82 6.62 3.11 -3.31
N PHE A 83 6.81 3.40 -4.60
CA PHE A 83 5.76 3.19 -5.60
C PHE A 83 5.41 1.71 -5.80
N ALA A 84 6.41 0.83 -5.79
CA ALA A 84 6.19 -0.62 -5.87
C ALA A 84 5.38 -1.11 -4.67
N PHE A 85 5.74 -0.70 -3.46
CA PHE A 85 5.01 -1.04 -2.23
C PHE A 85 3.56 -0.54 -2.29
N CYS A 86 3.33 0.74 -2.58
CA CYS A 86 1.98 1.30 -2.69
C CYS A 86 1.14 0.60 -3.77
N TYR A 87 1.74 0.23 -4.89
CA TYR A 87 1.04 -0.50 -5.95
C TYR A 87 0.57 -1.88 -5.50
N ILE A 88 1.45 -2.66 -4.85
CA ILE A 88 1.14 -4.01 -4.38
C ILE A 88 0.15 -3.95 -3.20
N ASP A 89 0.38 -3.07 -2.23
CA ASP A 89 -0.49 -2.86 -1.07
C ASP A 89 -1.92 -2.53 -1.52
N ARG A 90 -2.08 -1.56 -2.44
CA ARG A 90 -3.39 -1.24 -3.02
C ARG A 90 -4.05 -2.42 -3.74
N LYS A 91 -3.26 -3.26 -4.44
CA LYS A 91 -3.79 -4.44 -5.13
C LYS A 91 -4.29 -5.49 -4.13
N LEU A 92 -3.59 -5.65 -3.00
CA LEU A 92 -4.03 -6.50 -1.89
C LEU A 92 -5.29 -5.95 -1.23
N GLU A 93 -5.31 -4.67 -0.89
CA GLU A 93 -6.45 -4.00 -0.26
C GLU A 93 -7.73 -4.08 -1.10
N ASN A 94 -7.62 -4.00 -2.43
CA ASN A 94 -8.75 -4.13 -3.34
C ASN A 94 -9.54 -5.45 -3.22
N ASN A 95 -8.85 -6.51 -2.77
CA ASN A 95 -9.39 -7.86 -2.64
C ASN A 95 -9.89 -8.16 -1.21
N MET A 96 -9.75 -7.23 -0.27
CA MET A 96 -10.15 -7.44 1.11
C MET A 96 -11.65 -7.17 1.33
N PRO A 97 -12.27 -7.84 2.32
CA PRO A 97 -13.61 -7.52 2.76
C PRO A 97 -13.64 -6.18 3.49
N THR A 98 -14.79 -5.52 3.42
CA THR A 98 -15.05 -4.22 4.06
C THR A 98 -15.91 -4.39 5.30
N ILE A 99 -15.77 -3.47 6.24
CA ILE A 99 -16.56 -3.39 7.47
C ILE A 99 -17.13 -1.98 7.63
N LYS A 100 -18.31 -1.89 8.23
CA LYS A 100 -18.95 -0.62 8.58
C LYS A 100 -18.10 0.09 9.64
N VAL A 101 -18.14 1.41 9.62
CA VAL A 101 -17.52 2.24 10.65
C VAL A 101 -18.64 3.07 11.24
N ASP A 102 -18.85 2.93 12.54
CA ASP A 102 -19.79 3.75 13.30
C ASP A 102 -19.31 5.21 13.35
#